data_AF-A0A2M7SBI4-F1
#
_entry.id   AF-A0A2M7SBI4-F1
#
_cell.length_a   1.000
_cell.length_b   1.000
_cell.length_c   1.000
_cell.angle_alpha   90.00
_cell.angle_beta   90.00
_cell.angle_gamma   90.00
#
_symmetry.space_group_name_H-M   'P 1'
#
loop_
_entity.id
_entity.type
_entity.pdbx_description
1 polymer ?
#
loop_
_entity_poly.entity_id
_entity_poly.type
_entity_poly.pdbx_seq_one_letter_code
_entity_poly.pdbx_strand_id
1 'polypeptide(L)'
;MIVSKQELLNDTVRFYQNAFRKSGKGRQYLESLGIYDEQVPERFKAGLSNGSFLKAIPSKGEVRQALQEIGILTKEGREFFADCIVFPVFSLDEDCIDLIGLRMADNKEIYLSNLPKGVFNWQAFKSKEIVFTGSITDTLRLCQLGYDNAVPVFQALNEEHLEFLKKHRPWKAYIAGDNPNLSSQLTKMDLPCFKVKIPEKLTKENLTKAIDEAQSIASKIGEGTVQVFDDILKFEFANRRYEVKELNGIDPNRMKVNIRAENGGTTFHVDIIDLYIGRSRTGFANRVSELFKVTQPVVEQDLCAVIKKLEKVRETKDLIQEQDKGYHMTQDEEDEALEFLKSPDILNQVVQHLDILGYVGEEINKKIGYLITISRKLDNPLSGVIISRS
;
A
#
# COMPACT_ATOMS: atom_id res chain seq x y z
N MET A 1 20.29 -1.19 -33.80
CA MET A 1 19.48 -0.39 -32.85
C MET A 1 19.58 -1.10 -31.53
N ILE A 2 20.03 -0.44 -30.46
CA ILE A 2 20.11 -1.09 -29.14
C ILE A 2 18.66 -1.33 -28.70
N VAL A 3 18.26 -2.59 -28.54
CA VAL A 3 16.92 -2.93 -28.08
C VAL A 3 16.82 -2.60 -26.60
N SER A 4 15.95 -1.66 -26.22
CA SER A 4 15.73 -1.31 -24.81
C SER A 4 15.07 -2.48 -24.08
N LYS A 5 15.72 -2.96 -23.01
CA LYS A 5 15.17 -4.05 -22.18
C LYS A 5 13.86 -3.65 -21.51
N GLN A 6 13.75 -2.39 -21.12
CA GLN A 6 12.55 -1.83 -20.49
C GLN A 6 11.37 -1.78 -21.47
N GLU A 7 11.61 -1.33 -22.71
CA GLU A 7 10.58 -1.33 -23.76
C GLU A 7 10.11 -2.74 -24.08
N LEU A 8 11.04 -3.71 -24.20
CA LEU A 8 10.70 -5.12 -24.43
C LEU A 8 9.84 -5.71 -23.30
N LEU A 9 10.13 -5.37 -22.05
CA LEU A 9 9.34 -5.82 -20.91
C LEU A 9 7.93 -5.24 -20.96
N ASN A 10 7.81 -3.94 -21.23
CA ASN A 10 6.52 -3.27 -21.41
C ASN A 10 5.70 -3.85 -22.56
N ASP A 11 6.33 -4.15 -23.70
CA ASP A 11 5.67 -4.76 -24.85
C ASP A 11 5.25 -6.21 -24.59
N THR A 12 6.06 -6.96 -23.82
CA THR A 12 5.70 -8.30 -23.35
C THR A 12 4.43 -8.26 -22.48
N VAL A 13 4.35 -7.30 -21.54
CA VAL A 13 3.17 -7.11 -20.69
C VAL A 13 1.92 -6.78 -21.53
N ARG A 14 2.04 -5.85 -22.47
CA ARG A 14 0.94 -5.50 -23.40
C ARG A 14 0.49 -6.72 -24.22
N PHE A 15 1.44 -7.54 -24.67
CA PHE A 15 1.13 -8.76 -25.41
C PHE A 15 0.33 -9.75 -24.54
N TYR A 16 0.80 -10.04 -23.32
CA TYR A 16 0.11 -10.95 -22.42
C TYR A 16 -1.29 -10.44 -22.03
N GLN A 17 -1.47 -9.14 -21.81
CA GLN A 17 -2.80 -8.55 -21.57
C GLN A 17 -3.75 -8.79 -22.74
N ASN A 18 -3.29 -8.56 -23.97
CA ASN A 18 -4.09 -8.84 -25.16
C ASN A 18 -4.43 -10.33 -25.29
N ALA A 19 -3.51 -11.22 -24.94
CA ALA A 19 -3.76 -12.66 -24.90
C ALA A 19 -4.79 -13.04 -23.83
N PHE A 20 -4.77 -12.38 -22.66
CA PHE A 20 -5.76 -12.56 -21.60
C PHE A 20 -7.16 -12.13 -22.07
N ARG A 21 -7.30 -10.93 -22.64
CA ARG A 21 -8.58 -10.41 -23.15
C ARG A 21 -9.20 -11.29 -24.24
N LYS A 22 -8.36 -11.91 -25.08
CA LYS A 22 -8.82 -12.81 -26.15
C LYS A 22 -9.19 -14.22 -25.67
N SER A 23 -8.81 -14.62 -24.46
CA SER A 23 -8.95 -15.99 -23.98
C SER A 23 -9.78 -16.06 -22.69
N GLY A 24 -10.94 -16.71 -22.76
CA GLY A 24 -11.76 -16.97 -21.57
C GLY A 24 -11.07 -17.86 -20.52
N LYS A 25 -10.01 -18.59 -20.88
CA LYS A 25 -9.29 -19.52 -19.96
C LYS A 25 -8.75 -18.80 -18.74
N GLY A 26 -8.11 -17.64 -18.93
CA GLY A 26 -7.52 -16.90 -17.82
C GLY A 26 -8.58 -16.35 -16.87
N ARG A 27 -9.71 -15.93 -17.42
CA ARG A 27 -10.86 -15.44 -16.65
C ARG A 27 -11.50 -16.55 -15.80
N GLN A 28 -11.81 -17.69 -16.42
CA GLN A 28 -12.38 -18.86 -15.74
C GLN A 28 -11.46 -19.34 -14.61
N TYR A 29 -10.15 -19.29 -14.83
CA TYR A 29 -9.18 -19.63 -13.79
C TYR A 29 -9.24 -18.67 -12.59
N LEU A 30 -9.27 -17.34 -12.82
CA LEU A 30 -9.40 -16.36 -11.72
C LEU A 30 -10.75 -16.50 -10.98
N GLU A 31 -11.83 -16.83 -11.68
CA GLU A 31 -13.13 -17.14 -11.07
C GLU A 31 -13.08 -18.39 -10.18
N SER A 32 -12.34 -19.43 -10.60
CA SER A 32 -12.10 -20.62 -9.75
C SER A 32 -11.34 -20.28 -8.45
N LEU A 33 -10.59 -19.18 -8.46
CA LEU A 33 -9.91 -18.63 -7.30
C LEU A 33 -10.78 -17.60 -6.56
N GLY A 34 -12.05 -17.44 -6.88
CA GLY A 34 -12.95 -16.51 -6.17
C GLY A 34 -12.75 -15.05 -6.52
N ILE A 35 -12.20 -14.73 -7.70
CA ILE A 35 -12.05 -13.36 -8.21
C ILE A 35 -13.10 -13.17 -9.31
N TYR A 36 -14.27 -12.64 -8.93
CA TYR A 36 -15.45 -12.56 -9.79
C TYR A 36 -15.65 -11.20 -10.43
N ASP A 37 -14.98 -10.15 -9.96
CA ASP A 37 -15.05 -8.84 -10.60
C ASP A 37 -14.19 -8.82 -11.88
N GLU A 38 -14.82 -8.51 -13.01
CA GLU A 38 -14.16 -8.41 -14.33
C GLU A 38 -13.23 -7.19 -14.43
N GLN A 39 -13.46 -6.15 -13.61
CA GLN A 39 -12.63 -4.95 -13.61
C GLN A 39 -11.29 -5.15 -12.91
N VAL A 40 -11.23 -6.09 -11.95
CA VAL A 40 -10.03 -6.34 -11.16
C VAL A 40 -8.84 -6.80 -12.02
N PRO A 41 -8.96 -7.82 -12.90
CA PRO A 41 -7.87 -8.23 -13.79
C PRO A 41 -7.42 -7.10 -14.72
N GLU A 42 -8.35 -6.32 -15.24
CA GLU A 42 -8.07 -5.21 -16.16
C GLU A 42 -7.30 -4.08 -15.44
N ARG A 43 -7.78 -3.65 -14.26
CA ARG A 43 -7.10 -2.67 -13.40
C ARG A 43 -5.65 -3.06 -13.10
N PHE A 44 -5.43 -4.34 -12.81
CA PHE A 44 -4.11 -4.88 -12.46
C PHE A 44 -3.32 -5.41 -13.64
N LYS A 45 -3.71 -5.04 -14.87
CA LYS A 45 -2.92 -5.31 -16.07
C LYS A 45 -2.64 -6.82 -16.26
N ALA A 46 -3.60 -7.66 -15.87
CA ALA A 46 -3.47 -9.12 -15.91
C ALA A 46 -3.24 -9.61 -17.34
N GLY A 47 -2.22 -10.44 -17.51
CA GLY A 47 -1.83 -11.04 -18.77
C GLY A 47 -1.94 -12.56 -18.74
N LEU A 48 -1.94 -13.20 -19.91
CA LEU A 48 -1.93 -14.64 -20.07
C LEU A 48 -0.72 -15.07 -20.91
N SER A 49 0.18 -15.85 -20.32
CA SER A 49 1.26 -16.51 -21.06
C SER A 49 0.81 -17.92 -21.46
N ASN A 50 0.50 -18.09 -22.75
CA ASN A 50 -0.11 -19.31 -23.31
C ASN A 50 0.66 -19.87 -24.53
N GLY A 51 1.91 -19.48 -24.74
CA GLY A 51 2.70 -19.92 -25.89
C GLY A 51 2.53 -19.05 -27.15
N SER A 52 1.54 -18.16 -27.19
CA SER A 52 1.28 -17.32 -28.37
C SER A 52 2.35 -16.24 -28.57
N PHE A 53 3.07 -15.85 -27.52
CA PHE A 53 4.11 -14.83 -27.59
C PHE A 53 5.29 -15.29 -28.47
N LEU A 54 5.64 -16.57 -28.41
CA LEU A 54 6.70 -17.15 -29.25
C LEU A 54 6.41 -17.05 -30.76
N LYS A 55 5.14 -16.94 -31.15
CA LYS A 55 4.73 -16.78 -32.55
C LYS A 55 4.79 -15.32 -33.01
N ALA A 56 4.78 -14.38 -32.08
CA ALA A 56 4.76 -12.94 -32.34
C ALA A 56 6.17 -12.32 -32.37
N ILE A 57 7.19 -13.04 -31.92
CA ILE A 57 8.58 -12.58 -31.87
C ILE A 57 9.46 -13.34 -32.87
N PRO A 58 10.60 -12.76 -33.31
CA PRO A 58 11.56 -13.46 -34.16
C PRO A 58 12.08 -14.76 -33.53
N SER A 59 12.29 -15.79 -34.37
CA SER A 59 12.82 -17.09 -33.93
C SER A 59 14.30 -17.03 -33.54
N LYS A 60 15.04 -16.01 -33.99
CA LYS A 60 16.46 -15.74 -33.69
C LYS A 60 16.71 -14.22 -33.75
N GLY A 61 17.85 -13.78 -33.21
CA GLY A 61 18.31 -12.38 -33.29
C GLY A 61 18.32 -11.65 -31.96
N GLU A 62 18.67 -10.37 -32.00
CA GLU A 62 18.92 -9.52 -30.83
C GLU A 62 17.71 -9.45 -29.88
N VAL A 63 16.49 -9.31 -30.41
CA VAL A 63 15.25 -9.30 -29.61
C VAL A 63 15.09 -10.57 -28.78
N ARG A 64 15.35 -11.74 -29.38
CA ARG A 64 15.21 -13.03 -28.70
C ARG A 64 16.27 -13.19 -27.61
N GLN A 65 17.51 -12.78 -27.89
CA GLN A 65 18.60 -12.79 -26.90
C GLN A 65 18.28 -11.85 -25.73
N ALA A 66 17.79 -10.64 -26.01
CA ALA A 66 17.38 -9.69 -24.98
C ALA A 66 16.25 -10.24 -24.10
N LEU A 67 15.23 -10.92 -24.67
CA LEU A 67 14.16 -11.57 -23.90
C LEU A 67 14.68 -12.73 -23.03
N GLN A 68 15.73 -13.43 -23.44
CA GLN A 68 16.40 -14.44 -22.62
C GLN A 68 17.23 -13.82 -21.49
N GLU A 69 17.89 -12.70 -21.76
CA GLU A 69 18.63 -11.95 -20.73
C GLU A 69 17.71 -11.33 -19.68
N ILE A 70 16.53 -10.85 -20.07
CA ILE A 70 15.49 -10.35 -19.15
C ILE A 70 14.86 -11.51 -18.35
N GLY A 71 14.85 -12.73 -18.91
CA GLY A 71 14.29 -13.93 -18.29
C GLY A 71 12.85 -14.25 -18.71
N ILE A 72 12.25 -13.46 -19.61
CA ILE A 72 10.92 -13.77 -20.19
C ILE A 72 10.97 -15.10 -20.94
N LEU A 73 12.10 -15.38 -21.58
CA LEU A 73 12.39 -16.66 -22.21
C LEU A 73 13.44 -17.44 -21.41
N THR A 74 13.26 -18.75 -21.28
CA THR A 74 14.29 -19.64 -20.72
C THR A 74 15.49 -19.75 -21.65
N LYS A 75 16.58 -20.36 -21.18
CA LYS A 75 17.75 -20.66 -22.01
C LYS A 75 17.40 -21.52 -23.23
N GLU A 76 16.41 -22.40 -23.10
CA GLU A 76 15.87 -23.23 -24.20
C GLU A 76 14.90 -22.46 -25.11
N GLY A 77 14.60 -21.19 -24.81
CA GLY A 77 13.75 -20.33 -25.62
C GLY A 77 12.25 -20.59 -25.44
N ARG A 78 11.84 -21.19 -24.30
CA ARG A 78 10.43 -21.33 -23.90
C ARG A 78 10.00 -20.10 -23.10
N GLU A 79 8.71 -19.80 -23.08
CA GLU A 79 8.19 -18.77 -22.15
C GLU A 79 8.39 -19.23 -20.70
N PHE A 80 9.02 -18.40 -19.87
CA PHE A 80 9.23 -18.67 -18.44
C PHE A 80 7.90 -18.77 -17.68
N PHE A 81 6.93 -17.93 -18.05
CA PHE A 81 5.60 -17.87 -17.45
C PHE A 81 4.57 -18.77 -18.14
N ALA A 82 5.00 -19.81 -18.87
CA ALA A 82 4.06 -20.69 -19.57
C ALA A 82 2.94 -21.21 -18.64
N ASP A 83 1.70 -21.10 -19.11
CA ASP A 83 0.48 -21.42 -18.36
C ASP A 83 0.30 -20.63 -17.05
N CYS A 84 0.71 -19.35 -17.04
CA CYS A 84 0.47 -18.43 -15.94
C CYS A 84 -0.44 -17.27 -16.32
N ILE A 85 -1.17 -16.76 -15.32
CA ILE A 85 -1.65 -15.37 -15.31
C ILE A 85 -0.51 -14.49 -14.84
N VAL A 86 -0.17 -13.44 -15.58
CA VAL A 86 1.00 -12.61 -15.33
C VAL A 86 0.56 -11.23 -14.88
N PHE A 87 1.21 -10.69 -13.84
CA PHE A 87 0.95 -9.37 -13.30
C PHE A 87 2.25 -8.55 -13.29
N PRO A 88 2.24 -7.32 -13.81
CA PRO A 88 3.39 -6.43 -13.72
C PRO A 88 3.56 -5.88 -12.30
N VAL A 89 4.81 -5.67 -11.90
CA VAL A 89 5.15 -4.93 -10.68
C VAL A 89 6.10 -3.79 -11.00
N PHE A 90 6.00 -2.73 -10.20
CA PHE A 90 6.52 -1.42 -10.57
C PHE A 90 7.55 -0.91 -9.58
N SER A 91 8.48 -0.09 -10.07
CA SER A 91 9.36 0.73 -9.24
C SER A 91 8.65 2.02 -8.77
N LEU A 92 9.34 2.80 -7.93
CA LEU A 92 8.93 4.15 -7.51
C LEU A 92 8.69 5.12 -8.67
N ASP A 93 9.40 4.92 -9.78
CA ASP A 93 9.28 5.70 -11.03
C ASP A 93 8.13 5.20 -11.92
N GLU A 94 7.30 4.28 -11.41
CA GLU A 94 6.13 3.70 -12.09
C GLU A 94 6.49 2.86 -13.32
N ASP A 95 7.76 2.46 -13.43
CA ASP A 95 8.27 1.57 -14.46
C ASP A 95 8.02 0.11 -14.11
N CYS A 96 7.57 -0.70 -15.09
CA CYS A 96 7.47 -2.15 -14.90
C CYS A 96 8.87 -2.73 -14.85
N ILE A 97 9.31 -3.25 -13.71
CA ILE A 97 10.68 -3.75 -13.53
C ILE A 97 10.74 -5.26 -13.31
N ASP A 98 9.60 -5.90 -13.07
CA ASP A 98 9.51 -7.33 -12.76
C ASP A 98 8.08 -7.84 -13.04
N LEU A 99 7.90 -9.15 -13.08
CA LEU A 99 6.62 -9.83 -13.33
C LEU A 99 6.38 -10.94 -12.31
N ILE A 100 5.12 -11.10 -11.92
CA ILE A 100 4.66 -12.19 -11.07
C ILE A 100 3.71 -13.06 -11.89
N GLY A 101 3.99 -14.35 -11.94
CA GLY A 101 3.16 -15.36 -12.61
C GLY A 101 2.40 -16.21 -11.60
N LEU A 102 1.09 -16.29 -11.74
CA LEU A 102 0.24 -17.24 -11.03
C LEU A 102 -0.02 -18.44 -11.95
N ARG A 103 0.70 -19.55 -11.70
CA ARG A 103 0.67 -20.75 -12.53
C ARG A 103 -0.65 -21.51 -12.35
N MET A 104 -1.34 -21.75 -13.46
CA MET A 104 -2.68 -22.35 -13.46
C MET A 104 -2.70 -23.82 -13.06
N ALA A 105 -1.58 -24.53 -13.20
CA ALA A 105 -1.52 -25.97 -12.92
C ALA A 105 -1.56 -26.31 -11.42
N ASP A 106 -0.97 -25.45 -10.58
CA ASP A 106 -0.76 -25.72 -9.16
C ASP A 106 -0.99 -24.51 -8.25
N ASN A 107 -1.55 -23.43 -8.79
CA ASN A 107 -1.79 -22.15 -8.11
C ASN A 107 -0.54 -21.52 -7.50
N LYS A 108 0.67 -21.91 -7.94
CA LYS A 108 1.91 -21.34 -7.39
C LYS A 108 2.24 -20.00 -8.03
N GLU A 109 2.68 -19.08 -7.19
CA GLU A 109 3.27 -17.82 -7.58
C GLU A 109 4.75 -18.04 -7.93
N ILE A 110 5.15 -17.57 -9.10
CA ILE A 110 6.52 -17.57 -9.61
C ILE A 110 6.92 -16.15 -10.00
N TYR A 111 8.21 -15.86 -9.92
CA TYR A 111 8.72 -14.50 -10.02
C TYR A 111 9.86 -14.46 -11.04
N LEU A 112 9.93 -13.41 -11.86
CA LEU A 112 11.02 -13.27 -12.84
C LEU A 112 12.37 -13.17 -12.13
N SER A 113 12.45 -12.45 -11.01
CA SER A 113 13.69 -12.19 -10.26
C SER A 113 13.92 -13.06 -9.00
N ASN A 114 13.49 -14.33 -8.96
CA ASN A 114 13.42 -15.19 -7.74
C ASN A 114 12.49 -14.66 -6.63
N LEU A 115 12.59 -13.38 -6.28
CA LEU A 115 11.66 -12.61 -5.47
C LEU A 115 11.33 -11.31 -6.21
N PRO A 116 10.09 -10.79 -6.13
CA PRO A 116 9.73 -9.55 -6.81
C PRO A 116 10.57 -8.37 -6.35
N LYS A 117 11.18 -7.67 -7.30
CA LYS A 117 11.95 -6.44 -7.03
C LYS A 117 11.09 -5.19 -6.91
N GLY A 118 9.92 -5.18 -7.56
CA GLY A 118 8.96 -4.09 -7.53
C GLY A 118 7.81 -4.28 -6.54
N VAL A 119 6.80 -3.43 -6.69
CA VAL A 119 5.57 -3.45 -5.90
C VAL A 119 4.37 -3.65 -6.81
N PHE A 120 3.53 -4.63 -6.45
CA PHE A 120 2.20 -4.79 -7.03
C PHE A 120 1.21 -3.86 -6.30
N ASN A 121 0.31 -3.21 -7.04
CA ASN A 121 -0.65 -2.23 -6.49
C ASN A 121 0.01 -1.12 -5.66
N TRP A 122 1.12 -0.56 -6.16
CA TRP A 122 1.86 0.50 -5.46
C TRP A 122 1.01 1.75 -5.14
N GLN A 123 -0.08 1.97 -5.88
CA GLN A 123 -1.01 3.07 -5.62
C GLN A 123 -1.66 2.98 -4.24
N ALA A 124 -1.76 1.76 -3.67
CA ALA A 124 -2.26 1.53 -2.32
C ALA A 124 -1.52 2.35 -1.25
N PHE A 125 -0.22 2.62 -1.45
CA PHE A 125 0.60 3.37 -0.49
C PHE A 125 0.15 4.82 -0.34
N LYS A 126 -0.59 5.38 -1.31
CA LYS A 126 -1.19 6.72 -1.21
C LYS A 126 -2.32 6.81 -0.17
N SER A 127 -2.81 5.68 0.31
CA SER A 127 -3.87 5.62 1.32
C SER A 127 -3.31 5.83 2.73
N LYS A 128 -4.13 6.40 3.62
CA LYS A 128 -3.78 6.54 5.05
C LYS A 128 -3.60 5.18 5.74
N GLU A 129 -4.25 4.14 5.23
CA GLU A 129 -4.16 2.78 5.75
C GLU A 129 -3.75 1.84 4.63
N ILE A 130 -2.88 0.88 4.93
CA ILE A 130 -2.44 -0.13 3.97
C ILE A 130 -2.73 -1.54 4.50
N VAL A 131 -3.16 -2.46 3.63
CA VAL A 131 -3.42 -3.85 3.99
C VAL A 131 -2.42 -4.76 3.28
N PHE A 132 -1.46 -5.30 4.00
CA PHE A 132 -0.53 -6.28 3.47
C PHE A 132 -1.14 -7.69 3.49
N THR A 133 -1.01 -8.40 2.38
CA THR A 133 -1.44 -9.80 2.24
C THR A 133 -0.24 -10.69 1.93
N GLY A 134 -0.44 -12.02 2.02
CA GLY A 134 0.61 -12.99 1.68
C GLY A 134 0.69 -13.39 0.21
N SER A 135 -0.26 -12.99 -0.63
CA SER A 135 -0.38 -13.47 -2.02
C SER A 135 -1.07 -12.47 -2.95
N ILE A 136 -0.81 -12.58 -4.25
CA ILE A 136 -1.57 -11.84 -5.27
C ILE A 136 -3.04 -12.24 -5.21
N THR A 137 -3.32 -13.53 -5.04
CA THR A 137 -4.71 -14.04 -5.03
C THR A 137 -5.52 -13.37 -3.92
N ASP A 138 -4.98 -13.28 -2.71
CA ASP A 138 -5.66 -12.61 -1.59
C ASP A 138 -5.75 -11.09 -1.83
N THR A 139 -4.71 -10.47 -2.40
CA THR A 139 -4.76 -9.05 -2.77
C THR A 139 -5.90 -8.75 -3.74
N LEU A 140 -6.03 -9.54 -4.81
CA LEU A 140 -7.08 -9.38 -5.81
C LEU A 140 -8.47 -9.59 -5.19
N ARG A 141 -8.61 -10.61 -4.33
CA ARG A 141 -9.86 -10.87 -3.61
C ARG A 141 -10.26 -9.71 -2.70
N LEU A 142 -9.29 -9.09 -2.02
CA LEU A 142 -9.52 -7.91 -1.18
C LEU A 142 -9.91 -6.68 -2.01
N CYS A 143 -9.20 -6.43 -3.11
CA CYS A 143 -9.51 -5.33 -4.03
C CYS A 143 -10.92 -5.45 -4.61
N GLN A 144 -11.38 -6.66 -4.97
CA GLN A 144 -12.76 -6.87 -5.44
C GLN A 144 -13.82 -6.50 -4.39
N LEU A 145 -13.46 -6.52 -3.10
CA LEU A 145 -14.34 -6.12 -1.99
C LEU A 145 -14.26 -4.61 -1.69
N GLY A 146 -13.48 -3.86 -2.47
CA GLY A 146 -13.25 -2.43 -2.31
C GLY A 146 -12.09 -2.07 -1.38
N TYR A 147 -11.24 -3.04 -1.00
CA TYR A 147 -9.99 -2.78 -0.27
C TYR A 147 -8.86 -2.52 -1.26
N ASP A 148 -8.95 -1.37 -1.91
CA ASP A 148 -8.02 -0.93 -2.97
C ASP A 148 -6.60 -0.65 -2.45
N ASN A 149 -6.46 -0.56 -1.13
CA ASN A 149 -5.24 -0.36 -0.39
C ASN A 149 -4.51 -1.67 -0.02
N ALA A 150 -4.83 -2.78 -0.69
CA ALA A 150 -4.19 -4.07 -0.46
C ALA A 150 -2.90 -4.27 -1.28
N VAL A 151 -1.82 -4.77 -0.66
CA VAL A 151 -0.51 -5.00 -1.30
C VAL A 151 0.04 -6.38 -0.90
N PRO A 152 0.49 -7.24 -1.83
CA PRO A 152 1.08 -8.51 -1.47
C PRO A 152 2.53 -8.32 -1.01
N VAL A 153 2.86 -8.91 0.14
CA VAL A 153 4.24 -9.04 0.63
C VAL A 153 4.49 -10.51 0.95
N PHE A 154 5.24 -11.17 0.06
CA PHE A 154 5.46 -12.62 0.11
C PHE A 154 6.31 -13.04 1.30
N GLN A 155 7.58 -12.60 1.35
CA GLN A 155 8.52 -12.97 2.41
C GLN A 155 8.86 -11.81 3.34
N ALA A 156 9.14 -10.64 2.76
CA ALA A 156 9.58 -9.43 3.46
C ALA A 156 9.40 -8.23 2.52
N LEU A 157 9.41 -7.01 3.09
CA LEU A 157 9.49 -5.78 2.29
C LEU A 157 10.80 -5.74 1.53
N ASN A 158 10.71 -5.50 0.22
CA ASN A 158 11.87 -5.17 -0.63
C ASN A 158 12.17 -3.66 -0.59
N GLU A 159 13.21 -3.23 -1.30
CA GLU A 159 13.65 -1.83 -1.36
C GLU A 159 12.54 -0.89 -1.86
N GLU A 160 11.82 -1.26 -2.92
CA GLU A 160 10.73 -0.46 -3.48
C GLU A 160 9.58 -0.27 -2.47
N HIS A 161 9.18 -1.32 -1.74
CA HIS A 161 8.18 -1.18 -0.67
C HIS A 161 8.63 -0.18 0.39
N LEU A 162 9.92 -0.20 0.78
CA LEU A 162 10.46 0.74 1.76
C LEU A 162 10.43 2.18 1.24
N GLU A 163 10.76 2.39 -0.04
CA GLU A 163 10.69 3.72 -0.66
C GLU A 163 9.26 4.24 -0.76
N PHE A 164 8.29 3.41 -1.15
CA PHE A 164 6.87 3.80 -1.14
C PHE A 164 6.35 4.13 0.27
N LEU A 165 6.75 3.36 1.30
CA LEU A 165 6.41 3.67 2.70
C LEU A 165 6.99 5.01 3.15
N LYS A 166 8.25 5.31 2.79
CA LYS A 166 8.89 6.60 3.10
C LYS A 166 8.23 7.77 2.35
N LYS A 167 7.88 7.57 1.08
CA LYS A 167 7.29 8.59 0.21
C LYS A 167 5.88 8.95 0.65
N HIS A 168 5.04 7.96 0.93
CA HIS A 168 3.61 8.20 1.18
C HIS A 168 3.18 8.16 2.65
N ARG A 169 4.02 7.62 3.54
CA ARG A 169 3.81 7.65 5.01
C ARG A 169 2.38 7.28 5.44
N PRO A 170 1.89 6.07 5.15
CA PRO A 170 0.61 5.62 5.68
C PRO A 170 0.60 5.72 7.21
N TRP A 171 -0.56 5.98 7.79
CA TRP A 171 -0.76 6.16 9.24
C TRP A 171 -0.63 4.83 9.98
N LYS A 172 -1.13 3.75 9.36
CA LYS A 172 -1.08 2.40 9.91
C LYS A 172 -1.14 1.33 8.83
N ALA A 173 -0.68 0.14 9.20
CA ALA A 173 -0.70 -1.05 8.35
C ALA A 173 -1.46 -2.20 9.00
N TYR A 174 -2.17 -2.96 8.18
CA TYR A 174 -2.79 -4.22 8.55
C TYR A 174 -2.02 -5.35 7.89
N ILE A 175 -1.79 -6.45 8.59
CA ILE A 175 -1.20 -7.68 8.07
C ILE A 175 -2.30 -8.74 8.07
N ALA A 176 -2.85 -9.03 6.88
CA ALA A 176 -3.83 -10.07 6.67
C ALA A 176 -3.12 -11.44 6.60
N GLY A 177 -3.17 -12.19 7.70
CA GLY A 177 -2.45 -13.46 7.85
C GLY A 177 -1.26 -13.36 8.81
N ASP A 178 -0.21 -14.15 8.56
CA ASP A 178 0.99 -14.20 9.41
C ASP A 178 2.25 -13.97 8.59
N ASN A 179 2.99 -12.90 8.90
CA ASN A 179 4.28 -12.60 8.28
C ASN A 179 5.22 -11.94 9.32
N PRO A 180 5.99 -12.76 10.07
CA PRO A 180 6.89 -12.26 11.12
C PRO A 180 7.96 -11.29 10.61
N ASN A 181 8.51 -11.51 9.41
CA ASN A 181 9.51 -10.62 8.82
C ASN A 181 8.91 -9.24 8.54
N LEU A 182 7.73 -9.19 7.92
CA LEU A 182 7.01 -7.95 7.67
C LEU A 182 6.72 -7.21 8.98
N SER A 183 6.17 -7.90 9.98
CA SER A 183 5.89 -7.29 11.30
C SER A 183 7.15 -6.71 11.95
N SER A 184 8.29 -7.41 11.86
CA SER A 184 9.58 -6.94 12.36
C SER A 184 10.10 -5.70 11.60
N GLN A 185 9.92 -5.65 10.28
CA GLN A 185 10.32 -4.49 9.49
C GLN A 185 9.43 -3.27 9.78
N LEU A 186 8.10 -3.45 9.82
CA LEU A 186 7.16 -2.36 10.11
C LEU A 186 7.35 -1.77 11.52
N THR A 187 7.54 -2.63 12.52
CA THR A 187 7.80 -2.18 13.90
C THR A 187 9.11 -1.43 14.04
N LYS A 188 10.18 -1.82 13.32
CA LYS A 188 11.45 -1.07 13.27
C LYS A 188 11.32 0.29 12.60
N MET A 189 10.38 0.43 11.67
CA MET A 189 10.04 1.70 11.03
C MET A 189 9.09 2.56 11.87
N ASP A 190 8.68 2.07 13.06
CA ASP A 190 7.69 2.69 13.92
C ASP A 190 6.32 2.92 13.28
N LEU A 191 6.00 2.18 12.21
CA LEU A 191 4.66 2.17 11.61
C LEU A 191 3.72 1.33 12.50
N PRO A 192 2.63 1.91 13.05
CA PRO A 192 1.62 1.13 13.75
C PRO A 192 1.09 0.02 12.85
N CYS A 193 1.20 -1.23 13.32
CA CYS A 193 0.76 -2.38 12.54
C CYS A 193 -0.13 -3.31 13.35
N PHE A 194 -1.09 -3.92 12.66
CA PHE A 194 -2.14 -4.73 13.25
C PHE A 194 -2.25 -6.06 12.52
N LYS A 195 -2.39 -7.16 13.25
CA LYS A 195 -2.66 -8.48 12.68
C LYS A 195 -4.17 -8.64 12.48
N VAL A 196 -4.55 -8.95 11.25
CA VAL A 196 -5.93 -9.23 10.86
C VAL A 196 -6.08 -10.72 10.60
N LYS A 197 -7.06 -11.34 11.27
CA LYS A 197 -7.43 -12.72 10.98
C LYS A 197 -8.37 -12.73 9.78
N ILE A 198 -7.93 -13.33 8.67
CA ILE A 198 -8.77 -13.47 7.48
C ILE A 198 -9.99 -14.34 7.84
N PRO A 199 -11.22 -13.85 7.62
CA PRO A 199 -12.44 -14.61 7.92
C PRO A 199 -12.59 -15.79 6.95
N GLU A 200 -13.13 -16.91 7.45
CA GLU A 200 -13.36 -18.13 6.64
C GLU A 200 -14.22 -17.86 5.41
N LYS A 201 -15.29 -17.07 5.59
CA LYS A 201 -16.08 -16.53 4.50
C LYS A 201 -15.66 -15.09 4.22
N LEU A 202 -14.88 -14.91 3.17
CA LEU A 202 -14.38 -13.61 2.75
C LEU A 202 -15.49 -12.78 2.09
N THR A 203 -16.06 -11.85 2.85
CA THR A 203 -17.03 -10.84 2.41
C THR A 203 -16.57 -9.47 2.89
N LYS A 204 -17.09 -8.39 2.27
CA LYS A 204 -16.75 -7.02 2.68
C LYS A 204 -17.07 -6.79 4.17
N GLU A 205 -18.27 -7.18 4.60
CA GLU A 205 -18.74 -7.05 5.99
C GLU A 205 -17.83 -7.80 6.98
N ASN A 206 -17.54 -9.08 6.72
CA ASN A 206 -16.70 -9.87 7.62
C ASN A 206 -15.27 -9.35 7.67
N LEU A 207 -14.74 -8.85 6.55
CA LEU A 207 -13.41 -8.28 6.51
C LEU A 207 -13.34 -6.94 7.24
N THR A 208 -14.34 -6.07 7.09
CA THR A 208 -14.43 -4.82 7.87
C THR A 208 -14.41 -5.12 9.36
N LYS A 209 -15.25 -6.06 9.80
CA LYS A 209 -15.25 -6.51 11.19
C LYS A 209 -13.90 -7.04 11.65
N ALA A 210 -13.23 -7.84 10.82
CA ALA A 210 -11.91 -8.38 11.16
C ALA A 210 -10.82 -7.29 11.26
N ILE A 211 -10.93 -6.21 10.48
CA ILE A 211 -10.04 -5.04 10.55
C ILE A 211 -10.33 -4.22 11.81
N ASP A 212 -11.60 -4.05 12.17
CA ASP A 212 -12.00 -3.36 13.41
C ASP A 212 -11.53 -4.11 14.67
N GLU A 213 -11.52 -5.45 14.60
CA GLU A 213 -11.06 -6.34 15.67
C GLU A 213 -9.56 -6.68 15.58
N ALA A 214 -8.80 -5.98 14.73
CA ALA A 214 -7.40 -6.30 14.48
C ALA A 214 -6.52 -6.14 15.72
N GLN A 215 -5.56 -7.04 15.88
CA GLN A 215 -4.69 -7.08 17.06
C GLN A 215 -3.44 -6.23 16.84
N SER A 216 -3.23 -5.21 17.66
CA SER A 216 -2.03 -4.36 17.57
C SER A 216 -0.75 -5.19 17.83
N ILE A 217 0.25 -5.01 16.97
CA ILE A 217 1.55 -5.68 17.07
C ILE A 217 2.47 -4.80 17.92
N ALA A 218 3.05 -5.39 18.97
CA ALA A 218 3.94 -4.68 19.87
C ALA A 218 5.30 -4.39 19.21
N SER A 219 5.80 -3.16 19.35
CA SER A 219 7.17 -2.78 18.99
C SER A 219 8.03 -2.65 20.24
N LYS A 220 9.35 -2.86 20.10
CA LYS A 220 10.28 -2.74 21.22
C LYS A 220 10.52 -1.27 21.57
N ILE A 221 10.51 -0.93 22.86
CA ILE A 221 10.91 0.39 23.34
C ILE A 221 11.68 0.30 24.66
N GLY A 222 12.94 0.73 24.66
CA GLY A 222 13.83 0.51 25.80
C GLY A 222 13.90 -0.97 26.17
N GLU A 223 13.57 -1.28 27.43
CA GLU A 223 13.48 -2.65 27.96
C GLU A 223 12.07 -3.25 27.88
N GLY A 224 11.09 -2.49 27.36
CA GLY A 224 9.70 -2.91 27.26
C GLY A 224 9.19 -2.96 25.83
N THR A 225 7.87 -2.97 25.71
CA THR A 225 7.17 -2.95 24.43
C THR A 225 6.07 -1.89 24.44
N VAL A 226 5.65 -1.48 23.24
CA VAL A 226 4.54 -0.55 23.04
C VAL A 226 3.64 -1.03 21.91
N GLN A 227 2.34 -0.97 22.14
CA GLN A 227 1.29 -1.11 21.14
C GLN A 227 0.66 0.25 20.90
N VAL A 228 0.57 0.65 19.62
CA VAL A 228 -0.01 1.94 19.22
C VAL A 228 -1.39 1.68 18.65
N PHE A 229 -2.40 2.36 19.20
CA PHE A 229 -3.76 2.45 18.70
C PHE A 229 -4.05 3.89 18.29
N ASP A 230 -5.21 4.15 17.69
CA ASP A 230 -5.55 5.47 17.13
C ASP A 230 -5.52 6.59 18.20
N ASP A 231 -6.09 6.31 19.40
CA ASP A 231 -6.20 7.28 20.50
C ASP A 231 -5.34 6.96 21.74
N ILE A 232 -4.79 5.74 21.80
CA ILE A 232 -4.21 5.19 23.02
C ILE A 232 -2.91 4.47 22.69
N LEU A 233 -1.89 4.65 23.52
CA LEU A 233 -0.67 3.84 23.51
C LEU A 233 -0.65 2.95 24.75
N LYS A 234 -0.34 1.67 24.56
CA LYS A 234 -0.20 0.69 25.64
C LYS A 234 1.25 0.26 25.75
N PHE A 235 1.89 0.53 26.88
CA PHE A 235 3.26 0.14 27.17
C PHE A 235 3.30 -1.00 28.18
N GLU A 236 4.26 -1.90 28.04
CA GLU A 236 4.52 -2.97 29.00
C GLU A 236 6.02 -3.07 29.29
N PHE A 237 6.39 -2.87 30.56
CA PHE A 237 7.75 -2.95 31.09
C PHE A 237 7.78 -3.96 32.24
N ALA A 238 8.29 -5.15 31.99
CA ALA A 238 8.14 -6.29 32.90
C ALA A 238 6.66 -6.49 33.30
N ASN A 239 6.30 -6.30 34.57
CA ASN A 239 4.91 -6.44 35.06
C ASN A 239 4.11 -5.13 35.07
N ARG A 240 4.75 -4.00 34.74
CA ARG A 240 4.16 -2.66 34.78
C ARG A 240 3.58 -2.33 33.40
N ARG A 241 2.29 -2.00 33.35
CA ARG A 241 1.60 -1.61 32.13
C ARG A 241 1.10 -0.18 32.24
N TYR A 242 1.20 0.55 31.14
CA TYR A 242 0.75 1.94 31.06
C TYR A 242 -0.17 2.10 29.86
N GLU A 243 -1.41 2.53 30.09
CA GLU A 243 -2.31 2.98 29.06
C GLU A 243 -2.30 4.51 29.03
N VAL A 244 -1.90 5.09 27.90
CA VAL A 244 -1.63 6.53 27.78
C VAL A 244 -2.48 7.11 26.65
N LYS A 245 -3.31 8.11 26.99
CA LYS A 245 -4.12 8.88 26.04
C LYS A 245 -3.77 10.35 26.13
N GLU A 246 -3.42 10.97 25.02
CA GLU A 246 -3.11 12.40 24.95
C GLU A 246 -4.40 13.24 24.93
N LEU A 247 -4.47 14.33 25.72
CA LEU A 247 -5.74 15.02 26.03
C LEU A 247 -6.00 16.36 25.33
N ASN A 248 -5.04 16.97 24.62
CA ASN A 248 -5.18 18.34 24.11
C ASN A 248 -4.69 18.55 22.66
N GLY A 249 -4.49 17.47 21.88
CA GLY A 249 -3.82 17.58 20.57
C GLY A 249 -2.33 17.92 20.69
N ILE A 250 -1.70 18.21 19.56
CA ILE A 250 -0.25 18.39 19.46
C ILE A 250 0.11 19.83 19.87
N ASP A 251 0.51 20.01 21.14
CA ASP A 251 1.17 21.24 21.63
C ASP A 251 2.67 20.96 21.79
N PRO A 252 3.56 21.68 21.07
CA PRO A 252 5.00 21.43 21.13
C PRO A 252 5.60 21.69 22.53
N ASN A 253 4.94 22.49 23.37
CA ASN A 253 5.43 22.86 24.70
C ASN A 253 4.74 22.11 25.85
N ARG A 254 3.67 21.35 25.58
CA ARG A 254 2.92 20.62 26.61
C ARG A 254 2.56 19.22 26.15
N MET A 255 2.69 18.24 27.04
CA MET A 255 2.31 16.86 26.76
C MET A 255 1.37 16.36 27.85
N LYS A 256 0.13 16.86 27.80
CA LYS A 256 -0.90 16.48 28.77
C LYS A 256 -1.52 15.15 28.38
N VAL A 257 -1.37 14.16 29.26
CA VAL A 257 -1.88 12.79 29.05
C VAL A 257 -2.77 12.37 30.21
N ASN A 258 -3.79 11.58 29.91
CA ASN A 258 -4.40 10.65 30.86
C ASN A 258 -3.58 9.37 30.84
N ILE A 259 -3.03 9.00 32.00
CA ILE A 259 -2.21 7.80 32.13
C ILE A 259 -2.79 6.89 33.20
N ARG A 260 -3.09 5.65 32.81
CA ARG A 260 -3.42 4.55 33.71
C ARG A 260 -2.21 3.64 33.82
N ALA A 261 -1.63 3.56 35.00
CA ALA A 261 -0.61 2.57 35.32
C ALA A 261 -1.25 1.38 36.04
N GLU A 262 -0.84 0.16 35.73
CA GLU A 262 -1.19 -1.05 36.48
C GLU A 262 0.04 -1.97 36.67
N ASN A 263 0.03 -2.78 37.72
CA ASN A 263 1.06 -3.80 37.95
C ASN A 263 0.41 -5.15 38.25
N GLY A 264 0.64 -6.13 37.37
CA GLY A 264 0.09 -7.49 37.53
C GLY A 264 -1.43 -7.57 37.66
N GLY A 265 -2.18 -6.58 37.16
CA GLY A 265 -3.65 -6.55 37.08
C GLY A 265 -4.42 -6.36 38.40
N THR A 266 -3.76 -6.24 39.55
CA THR A 266 -4.42 -6.16 40.87
C THR A 266 -4.49 -4.75 41.44
N THR A 267 -3.49 -3.91 41.13
CA THR A 267 -3.41 -2.52 41.59
C THR A 267 -3.22 -1.60 40.39
N PHE A 268 -3.93 -0.47 40.39
CA PHE A 268 -3.84 0.52 39.33
C PHE A 268 -3.90 1.94 39.88
N HIS A 269 -3.30 2.88 39.16
CA HIS A 269 -3.35 4.32 39.41
C HIS A 269 -3.69 5.03 38.11
N VAL A 270 -4.62 6.00 38.16
CA VAL A 270 -4.99 6.83 37.02
C VAL A 270 -4.78 8.28 37.41
N ASP A 271 -4.10 9.04 36.56
CA ASP A 271 -3.86 10.47 36.76
C ASP A 271 -3.80 11.21 35.42
N ILE A 272 -3.99 12.52 35.48
CA ILE A 272 -3.78 13.41 34.34
C ILE A 272 -2.55 14.26 34.63
N ILE A 273 -1.49 14.02 33.86
CA ILE A 273 -0.19 14.66 34.07
C ILE A 273 0.30 15.36 32.81
N ASP A 274 1.13 16.39 32.98
CA ASP A 274 1.90 16.97 31.89
C ASP A 274 3.30 16.36 31.89
N LEU A 275 3.59 15.50 30.91
CA LEU A 275 4.83 14.76 30.83
C LEU A 275 6.05 15.66 30.61
N TYR A 276 5.89 16.92 30.18
CA TYR A 276 7.02 17.86 30.06
C TYR A 276 7.34 18.58 31.37
N ILE A 277 6.44 18.58 32.35
CA ILE A 277 6.66 19.24 33.65
C ILE A 277 7.31 18.25 34.64
N GLY A 278 8.55 18.52 35.03
CA GLY A 278 9.32 17.64 35.94
C GLY A 278 8.60 17.32 37.25
N ARG A 279 8.03 18.33 37.93
CA ARG A 279 7.24 18.12 39.16
C ARG A 279 6.04 17.20 38.96
N SER A 280 5.40 17.26 37.79
CA SER A 280 4.26 16.40 37.45
C SER A 280 4.70 14.95 37.31
N ARG A 281 5.83 14.70 36.63
CA ARG A 281 6.41 13.36 36.50
C ARG A 281 6.82 12.77 37.84
N THR A 282 7.55 13.54 38.67
CA THR A 282 7.99 13.09 40.00
C THR A 282 6.79 12.76 40.90
N GLY A 283 5.73 13.59 40.88
CA GLY A 283 4.52 13.32 41.66
C GLY A 283 3.83 12.02 41.26
N PHE A 284 3.71 11.75 39.96
CA PHE A 284 3.17 10.49 39.44
C PHE A 284 4.07 9.29 39.79
N ALA A 285 5.38 9.42 39.54
CA ALA A 285 6.35 8.38 39.80
C ALA A 285 6.37 7.95 41.26
N ASN A 286 6.30 8.90 42.20
CA ASN A 286 6.20 8.62 43.63
C ASN A 286 4.98 7.75 43.95
N ARG A 287 3.78 8.21 43.56
CA ARG A 287 2.52 7.48 43.82
C ARG A 287 2.52 6.07 43.23
N VAL A 288 2.97 5.93 41.99
CA VAL A 288 3.04 4.64 41.30
C VAL A 288 4.10 3.73 41.91
N SER A 289 5.27 4.26 42.28
CA SER A 289 6.36 3.48 42.87
C SER A 289 5.97 2.88 44.22
N GLU A 290 5.28 3.64 45.07
CA GLU A 290 4.73 3.18 46.35
C GLU A 290 3.68 2.08 46.15
N LEU A 291 2.72 2.31 45.25
CA LEU A 291 1.65 1.35 44.96
C LEU A 291 2.19 0.04 44.39
N PHE A 292 3.17 0.11 43.49
CA PHE A 292 3.72 -1.05 42.79
C PHE A 292 4.89 -1.71 43.51
N LYS A 293 5.35 -1.13 44.63
CA LYS A 293 6.51 -1.58 45.41
C LYS A 293 7.78 -1.68 44.54
N VAL A 294 7.99 -0.67 43.70
CA VAL A 294 9.20 -0.50 42.88
C VAL A 294 9.91 0.79 43.25
N THR A 295 11.12 1.02 42.77
CA THR A 295 11.85 2.28 43.04
C THR A 295 11.37 3.39 42.11
N GLN A 296 11.33 4.63 42.59
CA GLN A 296 10.96 5.81 41.80
C GLN A 296 11.77 5.93 40.49
N PRO A 297 13.11 5.72 40.46
CA PRO A 297 13.89 5.80 39.23
C PRO A 297 13.43 4.83 38.13
N VAL A 298 12.89 3.65 38.49
CA VAL A 298 12.35 2.69 37.50
C VAL A 298 11.11 3.26 36.82
N VAL A 299 10.20 3.88 37.58
CA VAL A 299 9.01 4.51 37.01
C VAL A 299 9.39 5.74 36.17
N GLU A 300 10.36 6.52 36.60
CA GLU A 300 10.87 7.67 35.82
C GLU A 300 11.51 7.22 34.50
N GLN A 301 12.21 6.08 34.49
CA GLN A 301 12.75 5.48 33.25
C GLN A 301 11.63 5.04 32.31
N ASP A 302 10.56 4.41 32.83
CA ASP A 302 9.38 4.05 32.03
C ASP A 302 8.74 5.32 31.41
N LEU A 303 8.55 6.37 32.21
CA LEU A 303 8.00 7.65 31.72
C LEU A 303 8.87 8.29 30.63
N CYS A 304 10.20 8.17 30.73
CA CYS A 304 11.11 8.63 29.67
C CYS A 304 10.87 7.87 28.35
N ALA A 305 10.62 6.56 28.42
CA ALA A 305 10.28 5.77 27.24
C ALA A 305 8.91 6.15 26.66
N VAL A 306 7.91 6.41 27.52
CA VAL A 306 6.59 6.92 27.10
C VAL A 306 6.71 8.23 26.34
N ILE A 307 7.47 9.20 26.87
CA ILE A 307 7.70 10.50 26.24
C ILE A 307 8.31 10.33 24.85
N LYS A 308 9.41 9.57 24.75
CA LYS A 308 10.11 9.32 23.47
C LYS A 308 9.18 8.77 22.40
N LYS A 309 8.26 7.86 22.77
CA LYS A 309 7.31 7.30 21.79
C LYS A 309 6.26 8.31 21.37
N LEU A 310 5.70 9.08 22.32
CA LEU A 310 4.71 10.11 22.03
C LEU A 310 5.29 11.20 21.12
N GLU A 311 6.53 11.62 21.36
CA GLU A 311 7.25 12.57 20.50
C GLU A 311 7.39 12.05 19.07
N LYS A 312 7.80 10.79 18.90
CA LYS A 312 7.92 10.16 17.58
C LYS A 312 6.57 10.04 16.87
N VAL A 313 5.50 9.75 17.60
CA VAL A 313 4.14 9.72 17.06
C VAL A 313 3.69 11.11 16.62
N ARG A 314 4.00 12.17 17.39
CA ARG A 314 3.73 13.56 17.01
C ARG A 314 4.49 13.95 15.74
N GLU A 315 5.80 13.71 15.68
CA GLU A 315 6.64 13.98 14.50
C GLU A 315 6.07 13.30 13.25
N THR A 316 5.66 12.04 13.37
CA THR A 316 5.06 11.30 12.26
C THR A 316 3.73 11.93 11.83
N LYS A 317 2.85 12.29 12.78
CA LYS A 317 1.57 12.96 12.49
C LYS A 317 1.77 14.31 11.81
N ASP A 318 2.76 15.09 12.26
CA ASP A 318 3.08 16.40 11.69
C ASP A 318 3.56 16.26 10.23
N LEU A 319 4.50 15.34 9.97
CA LEU A 319 4.98 15.04 8.60
C LEU A 319 3.85 14.61 7.67
N ILE A 320 2.89 13.83 8.17
CA ILE A 320 1.76 13.39 7.34
C ILE A 320 0.75 14.52 7.12
N GLN A 321 0.48 15.36 8.13
CA GLN A 321 -0.38 16.54 7.96
C GLN A 321 0.22 17.53 6.95
N GLU A 322 1.55 17.69 6.92
CA GLU A 322 2.21 18.50 5.90
C GLU A 322 2.02 17.94 4.49
N GLN A 323 2.04 16.62 4.30
CA GLN A 323 1.71 16.00 3.00
C GLN A 323 0.24 16.14 2.63
N ASP A 324 -0.68 16.01 3.60
CA ASP A 324 -2.13 16.03 3.38
C ASP A 324 -2.66 17.46 3.09
N LYS A 325 -1.89 18.51 3.46
CA LYS A 325 -2.18 19.89 3.04
C LYS A 325 -2.18 20.06 1.51
N GLY A 326 -1.69 19.06 0.77
CA GLY A 326 -1.74 19.02 -0.67
C GLY A 326 -0.76 20.01 -1.29
N TYR A 327 -0.35 19.70 -2.51
CA TYR A 327 0.33 20.68 -3.33
C TYR A 327 -0.68 21.77 -3.68
N HIS A 328 -0.40 22.99 -3.23
CA HIS A 328 -1.01 24.20 -3.76
C HIS A 328 -0.16 24.63 -4.94
N MET A 329 -0.78 24.75 -6.12
CA MET A 329 -0.11 25.29 -7.30
C MET A 329 0.55 26.62 -6.93
N THR A 330 1.81 26.79 -7.32
CA THR A 330 2.45 28.09 -7.27
C THR A 330 1.76 29.04 -8.25
N GLN A 331 1.97 30.34 -8.09
CA GLN A 331 1.38 31.32 -9.01
C GLN A 331 1.79 31.05 -10.47
N ASP A 332 3.04 30.64 -10.70
CA ASP A 332 3.56 30.35 -12.04
C ASP A 332 2.87 29.11 -12.64
N GLU A 333 2.66 28.07 -11.85
CA GLU A 333 1.96 26.85 -12.30
C GLU A 333 0.46 27.12 -12.51
N GLU A 334 -0.14 27.99 -11.69
CA GLU A 334 -1.52 28.45 -11.88
C GLU A 334 -1.66 29.26 -13.17
N ASP A 335 -0.71 30.14 -13.46
CA ASP A 335 -0.66 30.93 -14.68
C ASP A 335 -0.49 30.04 -15.91
N GLU A 336 0.42 29.04 -15.87
CA GLU A 336 0.61 28.05 -16.94
C GLU A 336 -0.66 27.22 -17.17
N ALA A 337 -1.28 26.72 -16.10
CA ALA A 337 -2.52 25.95 -16.21
C ALA A 337 -3.67 26.82 -16.74
N LEU A 338 -3.78 28.08 -16.32
CA LEU A 338 -4.77 29.01 -16.84
C LEU A 338 -4.52 29.34 -18.31
N GLU A 339 -3.28 29.45 -18.74
CA GLU A 339 -2.92 29.63 -20.16
C GLU A 339 -3.37 28.43 -20.98
N PHE A 340 -3.07 27.20 -20.52
CA PHE A 340 -3.56 25.97 -21.13
C PHE A 340 -5.10 25.91 -21.18
N LEU A 341 -5.77 26.23 -20.07
CA LEU A 341 -7.24 26.18 -19.95
C LEU A 341 -7.95 27.23 -20.82
N LYS A 342 -7.29 28.36 -21.10
CA LYS A 342 -7.81 29.43 -21.97
C LYS A 342 -7.43 29.23 -23.44
N SER A 343 -6.63 28.21 -23.76
CA SER A 343 -6.24 27.92 -25.13
C SER A 343 -7.49 27.66 -25.99
N PRO A 344 -7.62 28.32 -27.16
CA PRO A 344 -8.72 28.06 -28.08
C PRO A 344 -8.65 26.64 -28.68
N ASP A 345 -7.48 25.98 -28.60
CA ASP A 345 -7.23 24.65 -29.14
C ASP A 345 -7.20 23.56 -28.05
N ILE A 346 -7.69 23.87 -26.85
CA ILE A 346 -7.57 22.99 -25.67
C ILE A 346 -8.04 21.55 -25.91
N LEU A 347 -9.15 21.36 -26.65
CA LEU A 347 -9.67 20.01 -26.90
C LEU A 347 -8.73 19.15 -27.75
N ASN A 348 -7.97 19.76 -28.67
CA ASN A 348 -6.98 19.03 -29.46
C ASN A 348 -5.73 18.76 -28.62
N GLN A 349 -5.30 19.71 -27.79
CA GLN A 349 -4.17 19.52 -26.87
C GLN A 349 -4.47 18.41 -25.84
N VAL A 350 -5.68 18.37 -25.29
CA VAL A 350 -6.12 17.27 -24.41
C VAL A 350 -6.09 15.92 -25.12
N VAL A 351 -6.50 15.86 -26.39
CA VAL A 351 -6.41 14.61 -27.17
C VAL A 351 -4.95 14.17 -27.32
N GLN A 352 -4.03 15.09 -27.64
CA GLN A 352 -2.60 14.79 -27.72
C GLN A 352 -2.04 14.30 -26.38
N HIS A 353 -2.43 14.93 -25.27
CA HIS A 353 -2.04 14.48 -23.93
C HIS A 353 -2.60 13.09 -23.61
N LEU A 354 -3.85 12.80 -23.99
CA LEU A 354 -4.44 11.47 -23.85
C LEU A 354 -3.70 10.43 -24.69
N ASP A 355 -3.20 10.79 -25.88
CA ASP A 355 -2.35 9.93 -26.70
C ASP A 355 -1.00 9.64 -26.04
N ILE A 356 -0.35 10.67 -25.46
CA ILE A 356 0.90 10.51 -24.69
C ILE A 356 0.67 9.58 -23.48
N LEU A 357 -0.49 9.71 -22.82
CA LEU A 357 -0.92 8.83 -21.72
C LEU A 357 -1.30 7.41 -22.18
N GLY A 358 -1.28 7.14 -23.49
CA GLY A 358 -1.52 5.82 -24.07
C GLY A 358 -2.99 5.48 -24.31
N TYR A 359 -3.90 6.46 -24.29
CA TYR A 359 -5.30 6.26 -24.64
C TYR A 359 -5.48 6.26 -26.17
N VAL A 360 -5.55 5.06 -26.75
CA VAL A 360 -5.68 4.84 -28.19
C VAL A 360 -7.15 4.69 -28.59
N GLY A 361 -7.61 5.48 -29.56
CA GLY A 361 -8.99 5.47 -30.05
C GLY A 361 -9.29 6.66 -30.96
N GLU A 362 -10.54 6.77 -31.43
CA GLU A 362 -10.99 7.90 -32.25
C GLU A 362 -10.94 9.21 -31.45
N GLU A 363 -10.40 10.27 -32.07
CA GLU A 363 -10.26 11.59 -31.44
C GLU A 363 -11.58 12.15 -30.91
N ILE A 364 -12.68 11.91 -31.64
CA ILE A 364 -14.01 12.39 -31.27
C ILE A 364 -14.45 11.76 -29.93
N ASN A 365 -14.21 10.47 -29.75
CA ASN A 365 -14.59 9.77 -28.52
C ASN A 365 -13.77 10.24 -27.32
N LYS A 366 -12.48 10.55 -27.53
CA LYS A 366 -11.63 11.16 -26.49
C LYS A 366 -12.16 12.51 -26.04
N LYS A 367 -12.52 13.38 -27.00
CA LYS A 367 -13.10 14.70 -26.72
C LYS A 367 -14.42 14.58 -25.95
N ILE A 368 -15.33 13.72 -26.40
CA ILE A 368 -16.61 13.50 -25.75
C ILE A 368 -16.42 12.93 -24.33
N GLY A 369 -15.55 11.93 -24.16
CA GLY A 369 -15.25 11.34 -22.85
C GLY A 369 -14.67 12.36 -21.88
N TYR A 370 -13.76 13.21 -22.33
CA TYR A 370 -13.21 14.31 -21.53
C TYR A 370 -14.31 15.31 -21.11
N LEU A 371 -15.14 15.76 -22.06
CA LEU A 371 -16.24 16.70 -21.79
C LEU A 371 -17.26 16.14 -20.80
N ILE A 372 -17.64 14.87 -20.94
CA ILE A 372 -18.51 14.17 -19.99
C ILE A 372 -17.87 14.18 -18.60
N THR A 373 -16.57 13.87 -18.50
CA THR A 373 -15.85 13.79 -17.23
C THR A 373 -15.81 15.14 -16.49
N ILE A 374 -15.55 16.23 -17.20
CA ILE A 374 -15.49 17.57 -16.57
C ILE A 374 -16.88 18.15 -16.32
N SER A 375 -17.90 17.74 -17.07
CA SER A 375 -19.28 18.22 -16.91
C SER A 375 -19.88 17.93 -15.53
N ARG A 376 -19.29 17.00 -14.76
CA ARG A 376 -19.66 16.73 -13.34
C ARG A 376 -19.56 17.96 -12.43
N LYS A 377 -18.87 19.02 -12.88
CA LYS A 377 -18.71 20.29 -12.17
C LYS A 377 -19.72 21.36 -12.59
N LEU A 378 -20.58 21.06 -13.57
CA LEU A 378 -21.65 21.93 -14.04
C LEU A 378 -22.98 21.53 -13.39
N ASP A 379 -23.93 22.47 -13.35
CA ASP A 379 -25.27 22.22 -12.78
C ASP A 379 -26.04 21.10 -13.50
N ASN A 380 -25.76 20.90 -14.80
CA ASN A 380 -26.35 19.87 -15.64
C ASN A 380 -25.24 19.00 -16.26
N PRO A 381 -24.82 17.92 -15.59
CA PRO A 381 -23.75 17.07 -16.10
C PRO A 381 -24.21 16.27 -17.32
N LEU A 382 -23.26 16.03 -18.23
CA LEU A 382 -23.46 15.18 -19.40
C LEU A 382 -23.30 13.71 -19.00
N SER A 383 -24.07 12.84 -19.64
CA SER A 383 -23.98 11.38 -19.50
C SER A 383 -23.72 10.75 -20.86
N GLY A 384 -22.88 9.72 -20.91
CA GLY A 384 -22.62 8.94 -22.12
C GLY A 384 -22.86 7.45 -21.89
N VAL A 385 -23.30 6.75 -22.95
CA VAL A 385 -23.42 5.30 -22.98
C VAL A 385 -22.43 4.77 -24.01
N ILE A 386 -21.52 3.89 -23.58
CA ILE A 386 -20.58 3.22 -24.47
C ILE A 386 -21.25 1.96 -25.00
N ILE A 387 -21.50 1.93 -26.31
CA ILE A 387 -22.09 0.77 -26.99
C ILE A 387 -20.98 0.05 -27.75
N SER A 388 -20.50 -1.06 -27.20
CA SER A 388 -19.60 -1.94 -27.93
C SER A 388 -20.42 -2.80 -28.88
N ARG A 389 -20.19 -2.68 -30.18
CA ARG A 389 -20.67 -3.68 -31.16
C ARG A 389 -19.57 -4.73 -31.27
N SER A 390 -19.86 -5.92 -30.73
CA SER A 390 -19.05 -7.13 -30.83
C SER A 390 -18.86 -7.59 -32.27
#